data_AF-A0A9E6K1X7-F1
#
_entry.id   AF-A0A9E6K1X7-F1
#
_cell.length_a   1.000
_cell.length_b   1.000
_cell.length_c   1.000
_cell.angle_alpha   90.00
_cell.angle_beta   90.00
_cell.angle_gamma   90.00
#
_symmetry.space_group_name_H-M   'P 1'
#
loop_
_entity.id
_entity.type
_entity.pdbx_description
1 polymer ?
#
loop_
_entity_poly.entity_id
_entity_poly.type
_entity_poly.pdbx_seq_one_letter_code
_entity_poly.pdbx_strand_id
1 'polypeptide(L)'
;MNILYFHDRLLRDIYRCAQVRHRLQHYIQTNKIDMILVSTHNRLKEGLKPTDFLTMRKDLVLYDTQDVLPLDDVKLYEDSLIIQNTVFKPVDGTVFLISTAPELNSTAIFMDFFADERFEDYHSDLSDEQLVDLQVEIKKKSKYN
;
A
#
# COMPACT_ATOMS: atom_id res chain seq x y z
N MET A 1 3.39 -18.14 3.30
CA MET A 1 2.59 -16.95 3.64
C MET A 1 3.03 -15.84 2.71
N ASN A 2 2.08 -15.11 2.13
CA ASN A 2 2.30 -14.03 1.18
C ASN A 2 2.12 -12.69 1.89
N ILE A 3 3.22 -11.96 2.03
CA ILE A 3 3.27 -10.63 2.60
C ILE A 3 3.37 -9.62 1.46
N LEU A 4 2.52 -8.61 1.49
CA LEU A 4 2.68 -7.43 0.66
C LEU A 4 3.32 -6.33 1.49
N TYR A 5 4.45 -5.79 1.04
CA TYR A 5 5.22 -4.80 1.77
C TYR A 5 5.51 -3.56 0.93
N PHE A 6 5.26 -2.37 1.48
CA PHE A 6 5.57 -1.10 0.82
C PHE A 6 5.73 0.03 1.84
N HIS A 7 6.26 1.17 1.37
CA HIS A 7 6.37 2.39 2.16
C HIS A 7 5.13 3.26 2.03
N ASP A 8 4.71 3.94 3.10
CA ASP A 8 3.49 4.77 3.14
C ASP A 8 3.45 5.90 2.09
N ARG A 9 4.61 6.41 1.68
CA ARG A 9 4.79 7.35 0.54
C ARG A 9 4.14 6.84 -0.74
N LEU A 10 4.18 5.53 -0.97
CA LEU A 10 3.44 4.89 -2.06
C LEU A 10 1.95 5.26 -2.01
N LEU A 11 1.38 5.31 -0.80
CA LEU A 11 -0.01 5.67 -0.59
C LEU A 11 -0.33 7.13 -0.95
N ARG A 12 0.67 8.03 -0.90
CA ARG A 12 0.47 9.45 -1.19
C ARG A 12 0.45 9.74 -2.69
N ASP A 13 1.33 9.09 -3.45
CA ASP A 13 1.56 9.42 -4.86
C ASP A 13 0.65 8.62 -5.78
N ILE A 14 0.46 7.33 -5.48
CA ILE A 14 -0.26 6.40 -6.36
C ILE A 14 -1.78 6.55 -6.26
N TYR A 15 -2.27 6.97 -5.12
CA TYR A 15 -3.71 6.94 -4.83
C TYR A 15 -4.47 8.12 -5.43
N ARG A 16 -3.78 9.01 -6.14
CA ARG A 16 -4.44 9.98 -7.03
C ARG A 16 -5.17 9.29 -8.18
N CYS A 17 -4.77 8.06 -8.57
CA CYS A 17 -5.37 7.32 -9.69
C CYS A 17 -6.31 6.19 -9.27
N ALA A 18 -7.56 6.20 -9.76
CA ALA A 18 -8.52 5.13 -9.53
C ALA A 18 -8.10 3.79 -10.14
N GLN A 19 -7.54 3.81 -11.36
CA GLN A 19 -7.11 2.59 -12.04
C GLN A 19 -5.98 1.88 -11.29
N VAL A 20 -4.98 2.61 -10.77
CA VAL A 20 -3.90 1.97 -9.99
C VAL A 20 -4.43 1.34 -8.71
N ARG A 21 -5.40 1.98 -8.03
CA ARG A 21 -6.08 1.39 -6.87
C ARG A 21 -6.77 0.06 -7.25
N HIS A 22 -7.52 0.04 -8.35
CA HIS A 22 -8.19 -1.18 -8.83
C HIS A 22 -7.19 -2.28 -9.21
N ARG A 23 -6.08 -1.93 -9.87
CA ARG A 23 -5.04 -2.89 -10.26
C ARG A 23 -4.35 -3.49 -9.02
N LEU A 24 -4.00 -2.66 -8.02
CA LEU A 24 -3.44 -3.14 -6.75
C LEU A 24 -4.43 -4.04 -6.00
N GLN A 25 -5.71 -3.66 -5.97
CA GLN A 25 -6.75 -4.46 -5.34
C GLN A 25 -6.91 -5.82 -6.04
N HIS A 26 -6.99 -5.83 -7.37
CA HIS A 26 -7.04 -7.07 -8.15
C HIS A 26 -5.80 -7.92 -7.90
N TYR A 27 -4.62 -7.31 -7.82
CA TYR A 27 -3.38 -7.99 -7.50
C TYR A 27 -3.42 -8.65 -6.13
N ILE A 28 -3.94 -7.97 -5.11
CA ILE A 28 -4.11 -8.49 -3.74
C ILE A 28 -5.09 -9.67 -3.70
N GLN A 29 -6.14 -9.64 -4.52
CA GLN A 29 -7.11 -10.72 -4.63
C GLN A 29 -6.53 -11.95 -5.33
N THR A 30 -5.80 -11.75 -6.42
CA THR A 30 -5.24 -12.85 -7.23
C THR A 30 -4.09 -13.56 -6.52
N ASN A 31 -3.23 -12.83 -5.80
CA ASN A 31 -2.02 -13.39 -5.19
C ASN A 31 -2.23 -13.93 -3.77
N LYS A 32 -3.48 -14.00 -3.28
CA LYS A 32 -3.83 -14.49 -1.93
C LYS A 32 -2.92 -13.91 -0.85
N ILE A 33 -2.89 -12.59 -0.75
CA ILE A 33 -2.10 -11.90 0.27
C ILE A 33 -2.69 -12.22 1.65
N ASP A 34 -1.83 -12.64 2.58
CA ASP A 34 -2.19 -12.98 3.97
C ASP A 34 -2.04 -11.77 4.89
N MET A 35 -1.03 -10.93 4.62
CA MET A 35 -0.66 -9.81 5.47
C MET A 35 -0.14 -8.64 4.65
N ILE A 36 -0.47 -7.42 5.08
CA ILE A 36 0.15 -6.20 4.57
C ILE A 36 1.01 -5.58 5.65
N LEU A 37 2.26 -5.28 5.28
CA LEU A 37 3.21 -4.56 6.11
C LEU A 37 3.48 -3.20 5.48
N VAL A 38 3.41 -2.13 6.27
CA VAL A 38 3.62 -0.77 5.78
C VAL A 38 4.71 -0.08 6.58
N SER A 39 5.81 0.26 5.91
CA SER A 39 6.84 1.11 6.51
C SER A 39 6.37 2.57 6.51
N THR A 40 6.43 3.21 7.68
CA THR A 40 6.01 4.61 7.86
C THR A 40 6.85 5.30 8.94
N HIS A 41 7.11 6.59 8.73
CA HIS A 41 7.78 7.47 9.68
C HIS A 41 6.83 8.10 10.71
N ASN A 42 5.51 7.95 10.54
CA ASN A 42 4.53 8.58 11.42
C ASN A 42 3.42 7.62 11.79
N ARG A 43 2.86 7.84 13.00
CA ARG A 43 1.55 7.27 13.34
C ARG A 43 0.60 7.54 12.19
N LEU A 44 0.00 6.50 11.61
CA LEU A 44 -1.14 6.58 10.68
C LEU A 44 -2.39 7.20 11.36
N LYS A 45 -2.22 8.17 12.27
CA LYS A 45 -3.27 8.77 13.10
C LYS A 45 -4.03 9.89 12.39
N GLU A 46 -3.49 10.49 11.33
CA GLU A 46 -4.14 11.62 10.64
C GLU A 46 -4.11 11.53 9.09
N GLY A 47 -3.84 10.35 8.54
CA GLY A 47 -3.80 10.11 7.09
C GLY A 47 -4.74 8.98 6.65
N LEU A 48 -4.92 8.87 5.32
CA LEU A 48 -5.57 7.74 4.68
C LEU A 48 -4.83 6.46 5.10
N LYS A 49 -5.51 5.61 5.87
CA LYS A 49 -4.94 4.34 6.30
C LYS A 49 -4.99 3.37 5.13
N PRO A 50 -3.99 2.50 4.97
CA PRO A 50 -4.06 1.47 3.95
C PRO A 50 -5.33 0.59 4.07
N THR A 51 -5.90 0.45 5.28
CA THR A 51 -7.22 -0.16 5.53
C THR A 51 -8.41 0.56 4.90
N ASP A 52 -8.34 1.89 4.75
CA ASP A 52 -9.40 2.70 4.14
C ASP A 52 -9.53 2.42 2.63
N PHE A 53 -8.54 1.74 2.03
CA PHE A 53 -8.52 1.39 0.61
C PHE A 53 -8.70 -0.10 0.34
N LEU A 54 -8.44 -0.95 1.33
CA LEU A 54 -8.60 -2.41 1.24
C LEU A 54 -10.04 -2.83 1.58
N THR A 55 -10.98 -1.90 1.43
CA THR A 55 -12.40 -1.93 1.85
C THR A 55 -13.20 -3.17 1.45
N MET A 56 -12.64 -4.08 0.64
CA MET A 56 -13.28 -5.31 0.19
C MET A 56 -12.77 -6.61 0.83
N ARG A 57 -11.67 -6.62 1.59
CA ARG A 57 -11.19 -7.82 2.30
C ARG A 57 -11.06 -7.55 3.80
N LYS A 58 -12.17 -7.79 4.54
CA LYS A 58 -12.23 -7.67 6.01
C LYS A 58 -11.30 -8.67 6.73
N ASP A 59 -10.82 -9.68 6.02
CA ASP A 59 -9.92 -10.73 6.46
C ASP A 59 -8.44 -10.32 6.37
N LEU A 60 -8.11 -9.22 5.71
CA LEU A 60 -6.72 -8.82 5.54
C LEU A 60 -6.21 -8.07 6.76
N VAL A 61 -5.12 -8.57 7.34
CA VAL A 61 -4.49 -7.93 8.50
C VAL A 61 -3.40 -7.00 8.03
N LEU A 62 -3.45 -5.77 8.54
CA LEU A 62 -2.50 -4.72 8.25
C LEU A 62 -1.67 -4.40 9.49
N TYR A 63 -0.36 -4.27 9.30
CA TYR A 63 0.57 -3.82 10.34
C TYR A 63 1.43 -2.68 9.85
N ASP A 64 1.72 -1.73 10.73
CA ASP A 64 2.68 -0.66 10.53
C ASP A 64 3.91 -0.80 11.45
N THR A 65 4.85 0.13 11.32
CA THR A 65 6.13 0.15 12.06
C THR A 65 5.98 0.24 13.57
N GLN A 66 4.78 0.56 14.07
CA GLN A 66 4.47 0.68 15.49
C GLN A 66 3.74 -0.53 16.04
N ASP A 67 3.23 -1.39 15.16
CA ASP A 67 2.52 -2.59 15.57
C ASP A 67 3.49 -3.69 15.99
N VAL A 68 3.05 -4.48 16.97
CA VAL A 68 3.74 -5.72 17.34
C VAL A 68 3.33 -6.78 16.32
N LEU A 69 4.30 -7.22 15.51
CA LEU A 69 4.06 -8.24 14.50
C LEU A 69 3.89 -9.62 15.15
N PRO A 70 2.98 -10.47 14.66
CA PRO A 70 2.76 -11.81 15.20
C PRO A 70 3.81 -12.83 14.71
N LEU A 71 4.98 -12.35 14.26
CA LEU A 71 6.00 -13.14 13.56
C LEU A 71 7.38 -12.84 14.18
N ASP A 72 8.00 -13.84 14.82
CA ASP A 72 9.23 -13.67 15.58
C ASP A 72 10.44 -13.24 14.71
N ASP A 73 10.50 -13.72 13.47
CA ASP A 73 11.61 -13.46 12.53
C ASP A 73 11.36 -12.25 11.60
N VAL A 74 10.31 -11.46 11.87
CA VAL A 74 9.93 -10.32 11.05
C VAL A 74 10.06 -9.04 11.85
N LYS A 75 10.83 -8.09 11.34
CA LYS A 75 10.99 -6.76 11.96
C LYS A 75 10.71 -5.69 10.92
N LEU A 76 9.74 -4.84 11.22
CA LEU A 76 9.35 -3.72 10.38
C LEU A 76 9.92 -2.43 10.98
N TYR A 77 10.69 -1.71 10.17
CA TYR A 77 11.31 -0.43 10.48
C TYR A 77 10.76 0.65 9.55
N GLU A 78 11.06 1.90 9.86
CA GLU A 78 10.57 3.06 9.11
C GLU A 78 10.90 3.04 7.62
N ASP A 79 12.03 2.45 7.23
CA ASP A 79 12.54 2.42 5.85
C ASP A 79 12.76 1.01 5.32
N SER A 80 12.51 -0.02 6.13
CA SER A 80 12.97 -1.37 5.84
C SER A 80 12.15 -2.44 6.53
N LEU A 81 12.09 -3.61 5.90
CA LEU A 81 11.53 -4.81 6.46
C LEU A 81 12.64 -5.85 6.51
N ILE A 82 12.78 -6.54 7.64
CA ILE A 82 13.73 -7.64 7.80
C ILE A 82 12.95 -8.92 8.02
N ILE A 83 13.22 -9.94 7.21
CA ILE A 83 12.68 -11.30 7.34
C ILE A 83 13.83 -12.29 7.22
N GLN A 84 14.04 -13.16 8.21
CA GLN A 84 15.08 -14.20 8.17
C GLN A 84 16.46 -13.66 7.74
N ASN A 85 16.88 -12.53 8.32
CA ASN A 85 18.12 -11.79 8.01
C ASN A 85 18.23 -11.17 6.61
N THR A 86 17.16 -11.20 5.80
CA THR A 86 17.09 -10.51 4.51
C THR A 86 16.42 -9.17 4.69
N VAL A 87 17.02 -8.11 4.13
CA VAL A 87 16.54 -6.74 4.25
C VAL A 87 15.85 -6.30 2.96
N PHE A 88 14.60 -5.87 3.07
CA PHE A 88 13.80 -5.31 1.99
C PHE A 88 13.67 -3.81 2.20
N LYS A 89 14.18 -3.03 1.24
CA LYS A 89 14.09 -1.57 1.22
C LYS A 89 13.28 -1.12 0.02
N PRO A 90 12.03 -0.68 0.22
CA PRO A 90 11.19 -0.20 -0.88
C PRO A 90 11.75 1.13 -1.34
N VAL A 91 12.06 1.20 -2.63
CA VAL A 91 12.24 2.47 -3.33
C VAL A 91 10.85 3.08 -3.51
N ASP A 92 10.76 4.42 -3.54
CA ASP A 92 9.50 5.11 -3.83
C ASP A 92 8.88 4.54 -5.12
N GLY A 93 7.57 4.29 -5.10
CA GLY A 93 6.88 3.64 -6.21
C GLY A 93 6.99 2.11 -6.26
N THR A 94 7.61 1.44 -5.28
CA THR A 94 7.79 -0.02 -5.29
C THR A 94 6.92 -0.72 -4.25
N VAL A 95 6.39 -1.89 -4.62
CA VAL A 95 5.74 -2.85 -3.73
C VAL A 95 6.50 -4.16 -3.78
N PHE A 96 6.76 -4.77 -2.63
CA PHE A 96 7.28 -6.13 -2.56
C PHE A 96 6.16 -7.13 -2.30
N LEU A 97 6.13 -8.19 -3.09
CA LEU A 97 5.44 -9.42 -2.76
C LEU A 97 6.45 -10.41 -2.21
N ILE A 98 6.32 -10.79 -0.95
CA ILE A 98 7.24 -11.68 -0.25
C ILE A 98 6.50 -12.97 0.09
N SER A 99 6.97 -14.10 -0.44
CA SER A 99 6.54 -15.42 0.01
C SER A 99 7.56 -15.96 1.01
N THR A 100 7.08 -16.38 2.18
CA THR A 100 7.93 -16.96 3.23
C THR A 100 7.96 -18.50 3.23
N ALA A 101 7.22 -19.15 2.32
CA ALA A 101 7.16 -20.61 2.23
C ALA A 101 7.05 -21.07 0.77
N PRO A 102 7.73 -22.15 0.35
CA PRO A 102 8.64 -23.01 1.13
C PRO A 102 10.03 -22.40 1.43
N GLU A 103 10.46 -21.41 0.65
CA GLU A 103 11.67 -20.61 0.87
C GLU A 103 11.31 -19.13 0.82
N LEU A 104 12.16 -18.27 1.39
CA LEU A 104 11.98 -16.83 1.30
C LEU A 104 12.25 -16.36 -0.13
N ASN A 105 11.19 -15.92 -0.80
CA ASN A 105 11.28 -15.31 -2.13
C ASN A 105 10.57 -13.96 -2.14
N SER A 106 11.10 -13.02 -2.90
CA SER A 106 10.52 -11.68 -3.04
C SER A 106 10.49 -11.26 -4.50
N THR A 107 9.36 -10.69 -4.91
CA THR A 107 9.21 -10.00 -6.18
C THR A 107 9.03 -8.51 -5.91
N ALA A 108 9.92 -7.68 -6.44
CA ALA A 108 9.74 -6.24 -6.45
C ALA A 108 8.86 -5.85 -7.65
N ILE A 109 7.80 -5.09 -7.39
CA ILE A 109 6.85 -4.60 -8.37
C ILE A 109 6.98 -3.10 -8.38
N PHE A 110 7.47 -2.56 -9.49
CA PHE A 110 7.50 -1.13 -9.72
C PHE A 110 6.10 -0.69 -10.14
N MET A 111 5.47 0.15 -9.35
CA MET A 111 4.13 0.64 -9.64
C MET A 111 4.13 1.75 -10.70
N ASP A 112 5.31 2.27 -11.07
CA ASP A 112 5.47 3.09 -12.28
C ASP A 112 5.10 2.31 -13.56
N PHE A 113 5.10 0.97 -13.52
CA PHE A 113 4.52 0.13 -14.58
C PHE A 113 2.98 0.14 -14.63
N PHE A 114 2.31 0.63 -13.60
CA PHE A 114 0.88 0.94 -13.71
C PHE A 114 0.63 2.30 -14.37
N ALA A 115 1.69 3.06 -14.66
CA ALA A 115 1.65 4.37 -15.27
C ALA A 115 1.94 4.39 -16.77
N ASP A 116 1.82 3.25 -17.46
CA ASP A 116 1.96 3.16 -18.94
C ASP A 116 0.74 3.75 -19.70
N GLU A 117 -0.02 4.63 -19.05
CA GLU A 117 -1.03 5.49 -19.64
C GLU A 117 -0.63 6.94 -19.34
N ARG A 118 -0.79 7.84 -20.32
CA ARG A 118 -0.27 9.21 -20.22
C ARG A 118 -0.97 9.93 -19.06
N PHE A 119 -0.31 10.91 -18.44
CA PHE A 119 -0.88 11.71 -17.34
C PHE A 119 -2.28 12.30 -17.64
N GLU A 120 -2.64 12.41 -18.92
CA GLU A 120 -3.93 12.84 -19.45
C GLU A 120 -5.07 11.81 -19.29
N ASP A 121 -4.75 10.51 -19.24
CA ASP A 121 -5.70 9.39 -19.08
C ASP A 121 -6.16 9.20 -17.61
N TYR A 122 -5.54 9.91 -16.66
CA TYR A 122 -5.85 9.81 -15.22
C TYR A 122 -7.09 10.61 -14.79
N HIS A 123 -7.60 11.47 -15.68
CA HIS A 123 -8.72 12.36 -15.41
C HIS A 123 -10.04 11.91 -16.05
N SER A 124 -10.03 10.84 -16.85
CA SER A 124 -11.22 10.40 -17.59
C SER A 124 -12.19 9.53 -16.78
N ASP A 125 -11.76 8.92 -15.67
CA ASP A 125 -12.54 7.86 -15.00
C ASP A 125 -12.88 8.14 -13.51
N LEU A 126 -12.92 9.39 -13.07
CA LEU A 126 -13.55 9.69 -11.78
C LEU A 126 -15.06 9.83 -12.01
N SER A 127 -15.84 8.87 -11.51
CA SER A 127 -17.29 9.04 -11.46
C SER A 127 -17.65 10.25 -10.59
N ASP A 128 -18.80 10.88 -10.84
CA ASP A 128 -19.26 12.04 -10.07
C ASP A 128 -19.27 11.76 -8.56
N GLU A 129 -19.56 10.53 -8.17
CA GLU A 129 -19.56 10.07 -6.78
C GLU A 129 -18.15 10.07 -6.15
N GLN A 130 -17.14 9.61 -6.90
CA GLN A 130 -15.75 9.60 -6.44
C GLN A 130 -15.15 11.02 -6.40
N LEU A 131 -15.59 11.92 -7.29
CA LEU A 131 -15.23 13.34 -7.24
C LEU A 131 -15.77 14.02 -5.97
N VAL A 132 -17.00 13.67 -5.57
CA VAL A 132 -17.61 14.20 -4.34
C VAL A 132 -16.84 13.73 -3.10
N ASP A 133 -16.50 12.45 -3.02
CA ASP A 133 -15.75 11.90 -1.88
C ASP A 133 -14.35 12.51 -1.75
N LEU A 134 -13.63 12.66 -2.88
CA LEU A 134 -12.33 13.34 -2.92
C LEU A 134 -12.44 14.83 -2.54
N GLN A 135 -13.48 15.53 -2.99
CA GLN A 135 -13.71 16.93 -2.59
C GLN A 135 -14.01 17.07 -1.10
N VAL A 136 -14.73 16.10 -0.50
CA VAL A 136 -15.01 16.08 0.93
C VAL A 136 -13.71 15.84 1.73
N GLU A 137 -12.88 14.88 1.31
CA GLU A 137 -11.56 14.62 1.91
C GLU A 137 -10.62 15.82 1.81
N ILE A 138 -10.52 16.47 0.65
CA ILE A 138 -9.68 17.66 0.44
C ILE A 138 -10.19 18.84 1.28
N LYS A 139 -11.51 19.08 1.32
CA LYS A 139 -12.11 20.14 2.16
C LYS A 139 -11.91 19.90 3.66
N LYS A 140 -11.86 18.64 4.09
CA LYS A 140 -11.51 18.30 5.48
C LYS A 140 -10.06 18.67 5.78
N LYS A 141 -9.12 18.38 4.87
CA LYS A 141 -7.70 18.71 5.05
C LYS A 141 -7.40 20.21 4.95
N SER A 142 -8.09 20.96 4.08
CA SER A 142 -7.86 22.39 3.92
C SER A 142 -8.46 23.27 5.03
N LYS A 143 -9.34 22.71 5.88
CA LYS A 143 -9.86 23.40 7.08
C LYS A 143 -8.89 23.41 8.27
N TYR A 144 -7.76 22.71 8.18
CA TYR A 144 -6.73 22.65 9.24
C TYR A 144 -5.41 23.36 8.87
N ASN A 145 -5.40 24.15 7.80
CA ASN A 145 -4.39 25.18 7.53
C ASN A 145 -5.01 26.56 7.71
#